data_AF-A0A1Q7R000-F1
#
_entry.id   AF-A0A1Q7R000-F1
#
_cell.length_a   1.000
_cell.length_b   1.000
_cell.length_c   1.000
_cell.angle_alpha   90.00
_cell.angle_beta   90.00
_cell.angle_gamma   90.00
#
_symmetry.space_group_name_H-M   'P 1'
#
loop_
_entity.id
_entity.type
_entity.pdbx_description
1 polymer ?
#
loop_
_entity_poly.entity_id
_entity_poly.type
_entity_poly.pdbx_seq_one_letter_code
_entity_poly.pdbx_strand_id
1 'polypeptide(L)' 'MVKTTHGKVHGKMIELDEDLGVPEGQEVEVQVRVLPSAPPLSEGLAKVYEILGRRHSSGYTDTAERHNEHQP' A
#
# COMPACT_ATOMS: atom_id res chain seq x y z
N MET A 1 -15.40 24.84 -9.96
CA MET A 1 -15.37 23.99 -8.75
C MET A 1 -14.00 23.35 -8.71
N VAL A 2 -13.32 23.33 -7.55
CA VAL A 2 -11.99 22.71 -7.40
C VAL A 2 -12.19 21.36 -6.74
N LYS A 3 -11.76 20.28 -7.39
CA LYS A 3 -11.78 18.91 -6.83
C LYS A 3 -10.32 18.49 -6.61
N THR A 4 -10.01 18.09 -5.39
CA THR A 4 -8.69 17.55 -5.03
C THR A 4 -8.78 16.03 -5.06
N THR A 5 -7.91 15.39 -5.84
CA THR A 5 -7.75 13.93 -5.83
C THR A 5 -6.26 13.60 -5.70
N HIS A 6 -5.98 12.34 -5.35
CA HIS A 6 -4.64 11.83 -5.16
C HIS A 6 -4.25 10.93 -6.32
N GLY A 7 -2.96 10.77 -6.52
CA GLY A 7 -2.44 9.97 -7.61
C GLY A 7 -0.93 9.84 -7.55
N LYS A 8 -0.40 8.98 -8.41
CA LYS A 8 1.03 8.72 -8.55
C LYS A 8 1.56 9.22 -9.88
N VAL A 9 2.74 9.81 -9.85
CA VAL A 9 3.42 10.31 -11.05
C VAL A 9 4.20 9.17 -11.71
N HIS A 10 3.89 8.92 -12.99
CA HIS A 10 4.57 7.97 -13.86
C HIS A 10 5.15 8.71 -15.07
N GLY A 11 6.35 9.27 -14.89
CA GLY A 11 7.02 10.07 -15.92
C GLY A 11 6.25 11.37 -16.21
N LYS A 12 5.50 11.40 -17.33
CA LYS A 12 4.67 12.54 -17.73
C LYS A 12 3.18 12.35 -17.43
N MET A 13 2.77 11.15 -17.01
CA MET A 13 1.39 10.85 -16.66
C MET A 13 1.20 10.87 -15.14
N ILE A 14 0.02 11.29 -14.69
CA ILE A 14 -0.42 11.16 -13.30
C ILE A 14 -1.55 10.14 -13.30
N GLU A 15 -1.32 8.99 -12.69
CA GLU A 15 -2.36 7.99 -12.46
C GLU A 15 -3.15 8.43 -11.22
N LEU A 16 -4.43 8.76 -11.40
CA LEU A 16 -5.30 9.22 -10.33
C LEU A 16 -5.95 8.01 -9.64
N ASP A 17 -6.11 8.08 -8.33
CA ASP A 17 -6.78 7.04 -7.54
C ASP A 17 -8.29 7.00 -7.83
N GLU A 18 -8.84 8.11 -8.33
CA GLU A 18 -10.26 8.28 -8.65
C GLU A 18 -10.47 9.03 -9.98
N ASP A 19 -11.62 8.82 -10.61
CA ASP A 19 -12.01 9.55 -11.81
C ASP A 19 -12.18 11.05 -11.53
N LEU A 20 -11.63 11.89 -12.40
CA LEU A 20 -11.67 13.35 -12.24
C LEU A 20 -13.11 13.88 -12.42
N GLY A 21 -13.97 13.15 -13.12
CA GLY A 21 -15.34 13.52 -13.45
C GLY A 21 -15.42 14.61 -14.52
N VAL A 22 -14.37 14.76 -15.32
CA VAL A 22 -14.25 15.78 -16.37
C VAL A 22 -14.36 15.08 -17.72
N PRO A 23 -15.19 15.57 -18.65
CA PRO A 23 -15.32 14.97 -19.98
C PRO A 23 -14.00 15.04 -20.76
N GLU A 24 -13.80 14.07 -21.64
CA GLU A 24 -12.63 14.00 -22.51
C GLU A 24 -12.50 15.28 -23.36
N GLY A 25 -11.27 15.81 -23.46
CA GLY A 25 -10.96 16.98 -24.28
C GLY A 25 -11.21 18.34 -23.62
N GLN A 26 -11.72 18.38 -22.39
CA GLN A 26 -11.89 19.64 -21.67
C GLN A 26 -10.55 20.16 -21.11
N GLU A 27 -10.24 21.44 -21.36
CA GLU A 27 -9.07 22.10 -20.77
C GLU A 27 -9.24 22.25 -19.26
N VAL A 28 -8.18 21.89 -18.51
CA VAL A 28 -8.14 21.97 -17.05
C VAL A 28 -6.82 22.57 -16.58
N GLU A 29 -6.86 23.30 -15.48
CA GLU A 29 -5.67 23.74 -14.75
C GLU A 29 -5.35 22.74 -13.65
N VAL A 30 -4.09 22.31 -13.54
CA VAL A 30 -3.63 21.31 -12.56
C VAL A 30 -2.66 21.96 -11.58
N GLN A 31 -3.00 21.90 -10.29
CA GLN A 31 -2.09 22.29 -9.21
C GLN A 31 -1.53 21.04 -8.52
N VAL A 32 -0.21 20.85 -8.59
CA VAL A 32 0.46 19.68 -8.02
C VAL A 32 1.04 20.01 -6.65
N ARG A 33 0.71 19.20 -5.65
CA ARG A 33 1.34 19.24 -4.32
C ARG A 33 2.06 17.92 -4.07
N VAL A 34 3.39 17.96 -3.95
CA VAL A 34 4.18 16.79 -3.59
C VAL A 34 3.89 16.45 -2.13
N LEU A 35 3.35 15.25 -1.90
CA LEU A 35 3.11 14.72 -0.56
C LEU A 35 4.35 13.98 -0.07
N PRO A 36 4.67 14.05 1.23
CA PRO A 36 5.74 13.24 1.80
C PRO A 36 5.42 11.76 1.60
N SER A 37 6.41 10.97 1.19
CA SER A 37 6.25 9.52 1.23
C SER A 37 6.00 9.11 2.69
N ALA A 38 5.17 8.08 2.90
CA ALA A 38 5.06 7.49 4.22
C ALA A 38 6.47 7.21 4.77
N PRO A 39 6.72 7.51 6.06
CA PRO A 39 8.01 7.18 6.65
C PRO A 39 8.26 5.69 6.48
N PRO A 40 9.51 5.28 6.23
CA PRO A 40 9.83 3.86 6.18
C PRO A 40 9.38 3.21 7.49
N LEU A 41 8.90 1.97 7.40
CA LEU A 41 8.60 1.19 8.60
C LEU A 41 9.82 1.21 9.53
N SER A 42 9.58 1.34 10.84
CA SER A 42 10.69 1.24 11.79
C SER A 42 11.42 -0.09 11.60
N GLU A 43 12.73 -0.12 11.82
CA GLU A 43 13.55 -1.32 11.60
C GLU A 43 12.98 -2.53 12.36
N GLY A 44 12.47 -2.31 13.58
CA GLY A 44 11.81 -3.34 14.38
C GLY A 44 10.54 -3.89 13.73
N LEU A 45 9.65 -3.01 13.23
CA LEU A 45 8.43 -3.45 12.55
C LEU A 45 8.75 -4.12 11.23
N ALA A 46 9.71 -3.62 10.46
CA ALA A 46 10.12 -4.22 9.19
C ALA A 46 10.58 -5.68 9.39
N LYS A 47 11.39 -5.95 10.43
CA LYS A 47 11.82 -7.31 10.79
C LYS A 47 10.65 -8.21 11.20
N VAL A 48 9.67 -7.68 11.95
CA VAL A 48 8.46 -8.44 12.31
C VAL A 48 7.68 -8.83 11.06
N TYR A 49 7.42 -7.88 10.15
CA TYR A 49 6.71 -8.16 8.90
C TYR A 49 7.49 -9.12 7.98
N GLU A 50 8.82 -9.06 7.99
CA GLU A 50 9.66 -10.02 7.27
C GLU A 50 9.49 -11.45 7.82
N ILE A 51 9.54 -11.63 9.14
CA ILE A 51 9.34 -12.94 9.78
C ILE A 51 7.92 -13.47 9.48
N LEU A 52 6.91 -12.61 9.62
CA LEU A 52 5.53 -12.97 9.33
C LEU A 52 5.33 -13.34 7.85
N GLY A 53 5.90 -12.58 6.93
CA GLY A 53 5.85 -12.86 5.50
C GLY A 53 6.51 -14.18 5.12
N ARG A 54 7.68 -14.48 5.73
CA ARG A 54 8.36 -15.77 5.55
C ARG A 54 7.50 -16.94 6.05
N ARG A 55 6.86 -16.80 7.22
CA ARG A 55 5.96 -17.84 7.78
C ARG A 55 4.70 -18.04 6.95
N HIS A 56 4.08 -16.96 6.50
CA HIS A 56 2.91 -17.01 5.63
C HIS A 56 3.24 -17.71 4.31
N SER A 57 4.37 -17.35 3.69
CA SER A 57 4.79 -17.91 2.41
C SER A 57 5.23 -19.38 2.50
N SER A 58 5.70 -19.82 3.67
CA SER A 58 6.10 -21.21 3.89
C SER A 58 4.93 -22.16 4.18
N GLY A 59 3.70 -21.64 4.30
CA GLY A 59 2.50 -22.45 4.57
C GLY A 59 2.41 -23.01 5.99
N TYR A 60 3.35 -22.66 6.88
CA TYR A 60 3.31 -23.02 8.29
C TYR A 60 2.44 -22.03 9.06
N THR A 61 1.13 -22.14 8.84
CA THR A 61 0.13 -21.20 9.40
C THR A 61 -0.42 -21.66 10.75
N ASP A 62 -0.31 -22.95 11.07
CA ASP A 62 -0.92 -23.54 12.26
C ASP A 62 0.13 -23.92 13.32
N THR A 63 0.24 -23.10 14.36
CA THR A 63 1.05 -23.42 15.56
C THR A 63 0.25 -24.15 16.64
N ALA A 64 -1.07 -24.23 16.50
CA ALA A 64 -1.95 -24.90 17.45
C ALA A 64 -1.93 -26.43 17.26
N GLU A 65 -1.74 -26.91 16.02
CA GLU A 65 -1.65 -28.36 15.73
C GLU A 65 -0.47 -29.03 16.48
N ARG A 66 0.68 -28.35 16.57
CA ARG A 66 1.85 -28.81 17.35
C ARG A 66 1.64 -28.79 18.87
N HIS A 67 0.63 -28.08 19.36
CA HIS A 67 0.33 -28.02 20.79
C HIS A 67 -0.32 -29.33 21.29
N ASN A 68 -0.91 -30.12 20.39
CA ASN A 68 -1.52 -31.42 20.71
C ASN A 68 -0.52 -32.59 20.70
N GLU A 69 0.67 -32.44 20.10
CA GLU A 69 1.72 -33.48 20.05
C GLU A 69 2.36 -33.74 21.44
N HIS A 70 2.16 -32.85 22.40
CA HIS A 70 2.72 -32.93 23.76
C HIS A 70 1.65 -32.94 24.85
N GLN A 71 0.38 -33.08 24.49
CA GLN A 71 -0.70 -33.30 25.46
C GLN A 71 -0.96 -34.81 25.60
N PRO A 72 -0.83 -35.39 26.82
CA PRO A 72 -1.17 -36.79 27.07
C PRO A 72 -2.68 -37.05 26.99
#